data_AF-A0A537EEW0-F1
#
_entry.id   AF-A0A537EEW0-F1
#
_cell.length_a   1.000
_cell.length_b   1.000
_cell.length_c   1.000
_cell.angle_alpha   90.00
_cell.angle_beta   90.00
_cell.angle_gamma   90.00
#
_symmetry.space_group_name_H-M   'P 1'
#
loop_
_entity.id
_entity.type
_entity.pdbx_description
1 polymer ?
#
loop_
_entity_poly.entity_id
_entity_poly.type
_entity_poly.pdbx_seq_one_letter_code
_entity_poly.pdbx_strand_id
1 'polypeptide(L)'
;MHDILLLLSRSNITKTQAIYLTNTNSILMARYLSFLIRGGYLAREFRGMTEHYIITPEGTHFLSLLIDVERAMRTFRYRLTS
;
A
#
# COMPACT_ATOMS: atom_id res chain seq x y z
N MET A 1 -6.60 1.94 -2.81
CA MET A 1 -5.61 2.57 -1.89
C MET A 1 -4.70 1.55 -1.24
N HIS A 2 -5.20 0.44 -0.64
CA HIS A 2 -4.33 -0.63 -0.13
C HIS A 2 -3.54 -1.37 -1.24
N ASP A 3 -3.86 -1.08 -2.51
CA ASP A 3 -3.14 -1.54 -3.70
C ASP A 3 -1.63 -1.29 -3.62
N ILE A 4 -1.19 -0.19 -3.00
CA ILE A 4 0.27 0.07 -2.84
C ILE A 4 0.91 -0.93 -1.89
N LEU A 5 0.25 -1.23 -0.77
CA LEU A 5 0.74 -2.24 0.16
C LEU A 5 0.71 -3.65 -0.49
N LEU A 6 -0.32 -3.95 -1.30
CA LEU A 6 -0.37 -5.19 -2.10
C LEU A 6 0.74 -5.27 -3.16
N LEU A 7 1.10 -4.15 -3.79
CA LEU A 7 2.20 -4.11 -4.75
C LEU A 7 3.55 -4.27 -4.03
N LEU A 8 3.70 -3.60 -2.88
CA LEU A 8 4.92 -3.63 -2.06
C LEU A 8 5.18 -4.96 -1.36
N SER A 9 4.14 -5.76 -1.09
CA SER A 9 4.32 -7.13 -0.57
C SER A 9 4.95 -8.09 -1.57
N ARG A 10 4.96 -7.75 -2.87
CA ARG A 10 5.53 -8.58 -3.94
C ARG A 10 6.91 -8.10 -4.39
N SER A 11 7.17 -6.80 -4.31
CA SER A 11 8.42 -6.19 -4.77
C SER A 11 8.59 -4.79 -4.20
N ASN A 12 9.82 -4.36 -4.02
CA ASN A 12 10.12 -2.96 -3.74
C ASN A 12 9.83 -2.06 -4.95
N ILE A 13 9.27 -0.88 -4.73
CA ILE A 13 8.91 0.05 -5.82
C ILE A 13 9.38 1.47 -5.53
N THR A 14 9.60 2.24 -6.59
CA THR A 14 9.87 3.68 -6.51
C THR A 14 8.57 4.49 -6.50
N LYS A 15 8.65 5.77 -6.15
CA LYS A 15 7.48 6.68 -6.18
C LYS A 15 6.84 6.74 -7.56
N THR A 16 7.65 6.80 -8.61
CA THR A 16 7.18 6.86 -10.01
C THR A 16 6.43 5.59 -10.39
N GLN A 17 6.93 4.42 -9.99
CA GLN A 17 6.23 3.15 -10.20
C GLN A 17 4.90 3.11 -9.45
N ALA A 18 4.87 3.58 -8.20
CA ALA A 18 3.64 3.65 -7.42
C ALA A 18 2.58 4.54 -8.08
N ILE A 19 2.97 5.74 -8.57
CA ILE A 19 2.10 6.66 -9.33
C ILE A 19 1.48 5.97 -10.54
N TYR A 20 2.33 5.30 -11.33
CA TYR A 20 1.91 4.65 -12.56
C TYR A 20 0.94 3.49 -12.30
N LEU A 21 1.27 2.64 -11.32
CA LEU A 21 0.49 1.42 -11.04
C LEU A 21 -0.87 1.71 -10.41
N THR A 22 -1.01 2.78 -9.62
CA THR A 22 -2.29 3.11 -8.98
C THR A 22 -3.05 4.23 -9.68
N ASN A 23 -2.56 4.70 -10.83
CA ASN A 23 -3.12 5.84 -11.58
C ASN A 23 -3.46 7.04 -10.66
N THR A 24 -2.54 7.35 -9.73
CA THR A 24 -2.76 8.36 -8.68
C THR A 24 -1.85 9.55 -8.91
N ASN A 25 -2.34 10.77 -8.70
CA ASN A 25 -1.50 11.96 -8.88
C ASN A 25 -0.31 12.00 -7.90
N SER A 26 0.77 12.67 -8.29
CA SER A 26 2.04 12.70 -7.54
C SER A 26 1.93 13.28 -6.14
N ILE A 27 1.04 14.26 -5.92
CA ILE A 27 0.85 14.90 -4.61
C ILE A 27 0.17 13.93 -3.65
N LEU A 28 -0.92 13.30 -4.09
CA LEU A 28 -1.66 12.34 -3.28
C LEU A 28 -0.80 11.11 -2.97
N MET A 29 -0.04 10.62 -3.97
CA MET A 29 0.91 9.54 -3.77
C MET A 29 1.98 9.89 -2.72
N ALA A 30 2.57 11.09 -2.81
CA ALA A 30 3.56 11.54 -1.83
C ALA A 30 3.01 11.59 -0.41
N ARG A 31 1.78 12.11 -0.25
CA ARG A 31 1.09 12.15 1.05
C ARG A 31 0.84 10.75 1.57
N TYR A 32 0.41 9.84 0.71
CA TYR A 32 0.09 8.47 1.12
C TYR A 32 1.34 7.68 1.50
N LEU A 33 2.41 7.75 0.72
CA LEU A 33 3.71 7.15 1.08
C LEU A 33 4.25 7.76 2.38
N SER A 34 4.16 9.08 2.55
CA SER A 34 4.55 9.74 3.80
C SER A 34 3.75 9.25 5.00
N PHE A 35 2.43 9.09 4.85
CA PHE A 35 1.57 8.51 5.88
C PHE A 35 2.01 7.08 6.25
N LEU A 36 2.21 6.21 5.25
CA LEU A 36 2.61 4.83 5.48
C LEU A 36 3.98 4.71 6.14
N ILE A 37 4.91 5.59 5.77
CA ILE A 37 6.27 5.63 6.36
C ILE A 37 6.21 6.14 7.80
N ARG A 38 5.47 7.22 8.08
CA ARG A 38 5.29 7.74 9.44
C ARG A 38 4.61 6.74 10.37
N GLY A 39 3.70 5.92 9.83
CA GLY A 39 3.05 4.84 10.54
C GLY A 39 3.91 3.58 10.73
N GLY A 40 5.15 3.56 10.22
CA GLY A 40 6.03 2.40 10.31
C GLY A 40 5.63 1.23 9.40
N TYR A 41 4.69 1.42 8.48
CA TYR A 41 4.23 0.38 7.56
C TYR A 41 5.14 0.21 6.34
N LEU A 42 5.90 1.26 5.99
CA LEU A 42 6.89 1.24 4.92
C LEU A 42 8.24 1.77 5.43
N ALA A 43 9.31 1.14 4.97
CA ALA A 43 10.67 1.63 5.08
C ALA A 43 11.13 2.29 3.77
N ARG A 44 12.06 3.24 3.90
CA ARG A 44 12.77 3.86 2.76
C ARG A 44 14.13 3.23 2.65
N GLU A 45 14.50 2.81 1.44
CA GLU A 45 15.80 2.26 1.14
C GLU A 45 16.39 2.99 -0.08
N PHE A 46 17.62 3.48 0.02
CA PHE A 46 18.29 4.14 -1.09
C PHE A 46 19.17 3.15 -1.83
N ARG A 47 18.94 3.00 -3.14
CA ARG A 47 19.79 2.22 -4.04
C ARG A 47 20.46 3.19 -5.00
N GLY A 48 21.68 3.60 -4.67
CA GLY A 48 22.33 4.74 -5.33
C GLY A 48 21.55 6.03 -5.06
N MET A 49 21.13 6.72 -6.13
CA MET A 49 20.32 7.95 -6.04
C MET A 49 18.81 7.70 -6.05
N THR A 50 18.37 6.44 -6.13
CA THR A 50 16.95 6.10 -6.25
C THR A 50 16.37 5.67 -4.90
N GLU A 51 15.27 6.32 -4.50
CA GLU A 51 14.50 5.94 -3.32
C GLU A 51 13.53 4.79 -3.67
N HIS A 52 13.67 3.68 -2.96
CA HIS A 52 12.77 2.54 -3.00
C HIS A 52 11.98 2.46 -1.69
N TYR A 53 10.73 2.03 -1.80
CA TYR A 53 9.89 1.73 -0.65
C TYR A 53 9.79 0.22 -0.48
N ILE A 54 9.83 -0.21 0.78
CA ILE A 54 9.77 -1.62 1.17
C ILE A 54 8.73 -1.77 2.27
N ILE A 55 7.90 -2.80 2.18
CA ILE A 55 6.94 -3.10 3.25
C ILE A 55 7.67 -3.62 4.49
N THR A 56 7.29 -3.12 5.66
CA THR A 56 7.80 -3.62 6.94
C THR A 56 6.99 -4.83 7.41
N PRO A 57 7.46 -5.59 8.42
CA PRO A 57 6.63 -6.60 9.09
C PRO A 57 5.29 -6.03 9.58
N GLU A 58 5.31 -4.84 10.17
CA GLU A 58 4.13 -4.12 10.66
C GLU A 58 3.19 -3.74 9.49
N GLY A 59 3.76 -3.30 8.37
CA GLY A 59 3.01 -3.02 7.15
C GLY A 59 2.34 -4.26 6.57
N THR A 60 3.02 -5.41 6.63
CA THR A 60 2.47 -6.70 6.19
C THR A 60 1.30 -7.12 7.06
N HIS A 61 1.43 -6.98 8.38
CA HIS A 61 0.34 -7.26 9.31
C HIS A 61 -0.85 -6.31 9.10
N PHE A 62 -0.58 -5.02 8.91
CA PHE A 62 -1.64 -4.05 8.60
C PHE A 62 -2.36 -4.39 7.29
N LEU A 63 -1.62 -4.80 6.26
CA LEU A 63 -2.20 -5.25 4.99
C LEU A 63 -3.11 -6.47 5.17
N SER A 64 -2.75 -7.46 5.98
CA SER A 64 -3.62 -8.62 6.22
C SER A 64 -4.95 -8.20 6.86
N LEU A 65 -4.91 -7.27 7.83
CA LEU A 65 -6.13 -6.74 8.44
C LEU A 65 -7.02 -6.03 7.42
N LEU A 66 -6.45 -5.24 6.51
CA LEU A 66 -7.20 -4.58 5.44
C LEU A 66 -7.88 -5.58 4.51
N ILE A 67 -7.18 -6.66 4.14
CA ILE A 67 -7.73 -7.73 3.29
C ILE A 67 -8.89 -8.44 4.00
N ASP A 68 -8.77 -8.71 5.29
CA ASP A 68 -9.82 -9.38 6.06
C ASP A 68 -11.07 -8.49 6.20
N VAL A 69 -10.89 -7.19 6.45
CA VAL A 69 -11.99 -6.22 6.45
C VAL A 69 -12.67 -6.17 5.08
N GLU A 70 -11.90 -6.12 3.99
CA GLU A 70 -12.48 -6.11 2.64
C GLU A 70 -13.28 -7.39 2.35
N ARG A 71 -12.76 -8.56 2.76
CA ARG A 71 -13.47 -9.83 2.64
C ARG A 71 -14.79 -9.80 3.40
N ALA A 72 -14.78 -9.32 4.64
CA ALA A 72 -15.98 -9.21 5.46
C ALA A 72 -17.02 -8.28 4.83
N MET A 73 -16.59 -7.12 4.29
CA MET A 73 -17.49 -6.20 3.58
C MET A 73 -18.10 -6.82 2.32
N ARG A 74 -17.31 -7.57 1.53
CA ARG A 74 -17.82 -8.29 0.35
C ARG A 74 -18.90 -9.29 0.76
N THR A 75 -18.66 -10.09 1.80
CA THR A 75 -19.64 -11.05 2.33
C THR A 75 -20.93 -10.35 2.78
N PHE A 76 -20.81 -9.21 3.48
CA PHE A 76 -21.97 -8.43 3.90
C PHE A 76 -22.78 -7.90 2.71
N ARG A 77 -22.11 -7.34 1.69
CA ARG A 77 -22.77 -6.84 0.48
C ARG A 77 -23.53 -7.95 -0.25
N TYR A 78 -22.94 -9.13 -0.40
CA TYR A 78 -23.61 -10.27 -1.04
C TYR A 78 -24.92 -10.61 -0.33
N ARG A 79 -24.93 -10.67 1.01
CA ARG A 79 -26.12 -10.97 1.82
C ARG A 79 -27.24 -9.94 1.72
N LEU A 80 -26.95 -8.69 1.38
CA LEU A 80 -27.96 -7.64 1.20
C LEU A 80 -28.61 -7.66 -0.19
N THR A 81 -27.94 -8.27 -1.18
CA THR A 81 -28.37 -8.31 -2.58
C THR A 81 -28.95 -9.67 -3.01
N SER A 82 -28.92 -10.66 -2.11
CA SER A 82 -29.47 -12.01 -2.27
C SER A 82 -30.70 -12.19 -1.40
#